data_AF-A0A8J7TEC2-F1
#
_entry.id   AF-A0A8J7TEC2-F1
#
_cell.length_a   1.000
_cell.length_b   1.000
_cell.length_c   1.000
_cell.angle_alpha   90.00
_cell.angle_beta   90.00
_cell.angle_gamma   90.00
#
_symmetry.space_group_name_H-M   'P 1'
#
loop_
_entity.id
_entity.type
_entity.pdbx_description
1 polymer ?
#
loop_
_entity_poly.entity_id
_entity_poly.type
_entity_poly.pdbx_seq_one_letter_code
_entity_poly.pdbx_strand_id
1 'polypeptide(L)'
;MKRFAVRLAERNLLKCLFSGNCWSLRRIPESRRTIEGLEAEKKAISLLSKLKNELQTDKPILALTDGLVDMDMWNQYLERQQSLLDDNVPPSWFKSPWLYVECYMYRRIQEAQCLNPPVSDFDVFEEGKTQSFFESQQASLILCTYLQGLHKDLTDLSEEQLREHFIKLLQVSLWGNRCDLSISAGQENSQKSSPIDSLESLKAFILVDESTKIWTTLLNNKLTGRPAGSSRRVDLVLDNAGFELITDLVLADFLVASGLATEIHFHGKYMPWFVSDTTKKDFEWTLRQMLSASHLWMSVCGARWQGYLKEGIWSYQDHPFWTLPHEFCDMAADAPELYAELQRADLIVFKGDLNYRKLTGDRKWDYDVPFETALRGFHPAPLCSLRTLKADVQVGLQAGQGENLTAADPDWMTSGKYAIIQFCGPHRE
;
A
#
# COMPACT_ATOMS: atom_id res chain seq x y z
N MET A 1 17.64 -15.23 6.38
CA MET A 1 16.43 -14.75 5.70
C MET A 1 15.14 -15.20 6.34
N LYS A 2 14.70 -16.48 6.29
CA LYS A 2 13.41 -16.91 6.91
C LYS A 2 13.25 -16.52 8.39
N ARG A 3 14.34 -16.59 9.18
CA ARG A 3 14.36 -16.13 10.59
C ARG A 3 14.28 -14.62 10.78
N PHE A 4 14.64 -13.80 9.79
CA PHE A 4 14.61 -12.33 9.88
C PHE A 4 13.22 -11.79 9.56
N ALA A 5 12.61 -12.29 8.49
CA ALA A 5 11.21 -12.04 8.13
C ALA A 5 10.23 -12.40 9.28
N VAL A 6 10.39 -13.58 9.88
CA VAL A 6 9.57 -13.96 11.05
C VAL A 6 9.88 -13.10 12.28
N ARG A 7 11.11 -12.63 12.47
CA ARG A 7 11.41 -11.65 13.54
C ARG A 7 10.77 -10.28 13.27
N LEU A 8 10.60 -9.89 12.00
CA LEU A 8 9.89 -8.66 11.64
C LEU A 8 8.37 -8.81 11.86
N ALA A 9 7.80 -9.94 11.44
CA ALA A 9 6.41 -10.31 11.74
C ALA A 9 6.19 -10.36 13.27
N GLU A 10 7.10 -10.99 14.00
CA GLU A 10 7.12 -11.01 15.47
C GLU A 10 7.22 -9.59 16.04
N ARG A 11 8.10 -8.72 15.51
CA ARG A 11 8.21 -7.32 15.92
C ARG A 11 6.90 -6.55 15.68
N ASN A 12 6.22 -6.77 14.57
CA ASN A 12 4.94 -6.14 14.26
C ASN A 12 3.81 -6.67 15.16
N LEU A 13 3.75 -7.98 15.40
CA LEU A 13 2.85 -8.59 16.36
C LEU A 13 3.13 -8.10 17.80
N LEU A 14 4.41 -7.91 18.15
CA LEU A 14 4.83 -7.31 19.42
C LEU A 14 4.43 -5.84 19.51
N LYS A 15 4.47 -5.07 18.42
CA LYS A 15 3.88 -3.72 18.39
C LYS A 15 2.38 -3.79 18.68
N CYS A 16 1.66 -4.75 18.12
CA CYS A 16 0.23 -4.98 18.42
C CYS A 16 0.00 -5.36 19.89
N LEU A 17 0.84 -6.22 20.47
CA LEU A 17 0.62 -6.82 21.78
C LEU A 17 1.21 -6.02 22.97
N PHE A 18 2.34 -5.33 22.76
CA PHE A 18 3.21 -4.82 23.84
C PHE A 18 3.69 -3.38 23.65
N SER A 19 3.44 -2.72 22.51
CA SER A 19 3.35 -1.27 22.60
C SER A 19 2.12 -1.00 23.47
N GLY A 20 2.23 -0.23 24.55
CA GLY A 20 1.13 0.06 25.48
C GLY A 20 -0.05 0.84 24.87
N ASN A 21 -0.19 0.75 23.54
CA ASN A 21 -0.94 1.60 22.65
C ASN A 21 -2.03 0.85 21.84
N CYS A 22 -1.89 -0.43 21.49
CA CYS A 22 -2.90 -1.10 20.65
C CYS A 22 -4.12 -1.64 21.43
N TRP A 23 -3.96 -2.06 22.69
CA TRP A 23 -5.00 -2.73 23.49
C TRP A 23 -4.99 -2.26 24.94
N SER A 24 -5.44 -1.02 25.16
CA SER A 24 -5.54 -0.40 26.49
C SER A 24 -6.99 -0.05 26.80
N LEU A 25 -7.39 -0.23 28.08
CA LEU A 25 -8.66 0.22 28.67
C LEU A 25 -9.05 1.67 28.32
N ARG A 26 -8.07 2.53 27.97
CA ARG A 26 -8.29 3.93 27.57
C ARG A 26 -8.64 4.11 26.08
N ARG A 27 -8.65 3.06 25.27
CA ARG A 27 -8.73 3.14 23.80
C ARG A 27 -9.87 2.37 23.18
N ILE A 28 -10.50 1.45 23.91
CA ILE A 28 -11.87 1.05 23.57
C ILE A 28 -12.73 2.33 23.62
N PRO A 29 -13.48 2.66 22.55
CA PRO A 29 -14.37 3.82 22.55
C PRO A 29 -15.21 3.82 23.82
N GLU A 30 -15.44 4.98 24.44
CA GLU A 30 -16.20 5.04 25.70
C GLU A 30 -17.56 4.33 25.61
N SER A 31 -18.18 4.36 24.42
CA SER A 31 -19.41 3.63 24.10
C SER A 31 -19.33 2.12 24.23
N ARG A 32 -18.14 1.52 24.28
CA ARG A 32 -17.89 0.07 24.35
C ARG A 32 -17.16 -0.37 25.61
N ARG A 33 -16.88 0.53 26.56
CA ARG A 33 -16.30 0.19 27.88
C ARG A 33 -17.35 -0.38 28.84
N THR A 34 -18.11 -1.37 28.38
CA THR A 34 -19.01 -2.17 29.20
C THR A 34 -18.24 -3.35 29.79
N ILE A 35 -18.81 -4.04 30.80
CA ILE A 35 -18.21 -5.27 31.35
C ILE A 35 -17.97 -6.29 30.23
N GLU A 36 -18.94 -6.43 29.32
CA GLU A 36 -18.84 -7.31 28.14
C GLU A 36 -17.70 -6.90 27.19
N GLY A 37 -17.54 -5.59 26.92
CA GLY A 37 -16.43 -5.09 26.12
C GLY A 37 -15.06 -5.39 26.73
N LEU A 38 -14.95 -5.28 28.06
CA LEU A 38 -13.72 -5.59 28.80
C LEU A 38 -13.40 -7.09 28.80
N GLU A 39 -14.41 -7.96 28.89
CA GLU A 39 -14.23 -9.39 28.78
C GLU A 39 -13.82 -9.81 27.35
N ALA A 40 -14.45 -9.20 26.34
CA ALA A 40 -14.11 -9.40 24.94
C ALA A 40 -12.66 -8.99 24.63
N GLU A 41 -12.22 -7.84 25.15
CA GLU A 41 -10.84 -7.36 25.05
C GLU A 41 -9.85 -8.38 25.63
N LYS A 42 -10.10 -8.86 26.87
CA LYS A 42 -9.22 -9.84 27.53
C LYS A 42 -9.13 -11.15 26.73
N LYS A 43 -10.24 -11.60 26.15
CA LYS A 43 -10.26 -12.80 25.30
C LYS A 43 -9.48 -12.58 23.99
N ALA A 44 -9.64 -11.43 23.34
CA ALA A 44 -8.87 -11.07 22.15
C ALA A 44 -7.36 -11.03 22.46
N ILE A 45 -6.94 -10.38 23.56
CA ILE A 45 -5.54 -10.36 24.02
C ILE A 45 -5.01 -11.78 24.28
N SER A 46 -5.83 -12.66 24.85
CA SER A 46 -5.47 -14.07 25.08
C SER A 46 -5.21 -14.80 23.76
N LEU A 47 -6.08 -14.62 22.76
CA LEU A 47 -5.90 -15.21 21.42
C LEU A 47 -4.66 -14.66 20.71
N LEU A 48 -4.38 -13.36 20.81
CA LEU A 48 -3.17 -12.76 20.24
C LEU A 48 -1.90 -13.25 20.96
N SER A 49 -1.96 -13.47 22.28
CA SER A 49 -0.86 -14.06 23.04
C SER A 49 -0.61 -15.51 22.62
N LYS A 50 -1.68 -16.27 22.35
CA LYS A 50 -1.60 -17.62 21.78
C LYS A 50 -0.97 -17.59 20.39
N LEU A 51 -1.41 -16.69 19.51
CA LEU A 51 -0.85 -16.48 18.17
C LEU A 51 0.66 -16.20 18.22
N LYS A 52 1.09 -15.33 19.15
CA LYS A 52 2.52 -15.08 19.37
C LYS A 52 3.29 -16.33 19.76
N ASN A 53 2.74 -17.13 20.68
CA ASN A 53 3.38 -18.39 21.07
C ASN A 53 3.44 -19.39 19.90
N GLU A 54 2.37 -19.49 19.10
CA GLU A 54 2.32 -20.31 17.88
C GLU A 54 3.44 -19.92 16.91
N LEU A 55 3.60 -18.62 16.64
CA LEU A 55 4.67 -18.04 15.82
C LEU A 55 6.07 -18.38 16.37
N GLN A 56 6.32 -18.08 17.66
CA GLN A 56 7.62 -18.25 18.29
C GLN A 56 8.07 -19.71 18.39
N THR A 57 7.12 -20.64 18.45
CA THR A 57 7.38 -22.08 18.63
C THR A 57 7.15 -22.90 17.36
N ASP A 58 7.06 -22.25 16.19
CA ASP A 58 6.85 -22.88 14.88
C ASP A 58 5.68 -23.86 14.84
N LYS A 59 4.57 -23.51 15.51
CA LYS A 59 3.38 -24.36 15.46
C LYS A 59 2.85 -24.45 14.01
N PRO A 60 2.16 -25.55 13.66
CA PRO A 60 1.44 -25.63 12.40
C PRO A 60 0.46 -24.46 12.23
N ILE A 61 0.31 -24.02 10.99
CA ILE A 61 -0.74 -23.07 10.60
C ILE A 61 -2.10 -23.77 10.74
N LEU A 62 -3.07 -23.05 11.30
CA LEU A 62 -4.40 -23.59 11.59
C LEU A 62 -5.45 -22.99 10.64
N ALA A 63 -6.49 -23.76 10.33
CA ALA A 63 -7.66 -23.24 9.63
C ALA A 63 -8.35 -22.14 10.44
N LEU A 64 -8.91 -21.15 9.73
CA LEU A 64 -9.70 -20.07 10.30
C LEU A 64 -11.13 -20.52 10.60
N THR A 65 -11.80 -19.85 11.55
CA THR A 65 -13.08 -20.32 12.13
C THR A 65 -14.11 -19.21 12.44
N ASP A 66 -13.84 -17.94 12.12
CA ASP A 66 -14.66 -16.78 12.54
C ASP A 66 -15.99 -16.56 11.79
N GLY A 67 -16.20 -17.17 10.63
CA GLY A 67 -17.39 -17.03 9.80
C GLY A 67 -17.35 -15.86 8.82
N LEU A 68 -16.21 -15.17 8.67
CA LEU A 68 -16.08 -14.05 7.73
C LEU A 68 -16.09 -14.52 6.27
N VAL A 69 -16.45 -13.60 5.37
CA VAL A 69 -16.65 -13.86 3.93
C VAL A 69 -15.45 -14.50 3.24
N ASP A 70 -14.23 -14.22 3.71
CA ASP A 70 -12.99 -14.68 3.11
C ASP A 70 -12.47 -16.00 3.72
N MET A 71 -13.12 -16.53 4.77
CA MET A 71 -12.62 -17.68 5.54
C MET A 71 -12.38 -18.90 4.65
N ASP A 72 -13.35 -19.26 3.82
CA ASP A 72 -13.25 -20.43 2.95
C ASP A 72 -12.10 -20.28 1.95
N MET A 73 -11.88 -19.07 1.41
CA MET A 73 -10.77 -18.79 0.50
C MET A 73 -9.41 -18.97 1.19
N TRP A 74 -9.30 -18.53 2.45
CA TRP A 74 -8.09 -18.72 3.27
C TRP A 74 -7.84 -20.20 3.58
N ASN A 75 -8.87 -20.95 3.94
CA ASN A 75 -8.76 -22.37 4.26
C ASN A 75 -8.41 -23.19 3.01
N GLN A 76 -9.01 -22.87 1.85
CA GLN A 76 -8.60 -23.44 0.56
C GLN A 76 -7.14 -23.10 0.22
N TYR A 77 -6.68 -21.89 0.51
CA TYR A 77 -5.27 -21.54 0.30
C TYR A 77 -4.33 -22.32 1.24
N LEU A 78 -4.73 -22.57 2.49
CA LEU A 78 -3.99 -23.46 3.40
C LEU A 78 -3.88 -24.89 2.83
N GLU A 79 -4.95 -25.43 2.26
CA GLU A 79 -4.93 -26.73 1.57
C GLU A 79 -3.98 -26.71 0.36
N ARG A 80 -3.99 -25.64 -0.44
CA ARG A 80 -3.02 -25.45 -1.55
C ARG A 80 -1.58 -25.40 -1.03
N GLN A 81 -1.32 -24.76 0.10
CA GLN A 81 0.02 -24.73 0.69
C GLN A 81 0.43 -26.10 1.22
N GLN A 82 -0.51 -26.86 1.78
CA GLN A 82 -0.26 -28.23 2.23
C GLN A 82 0.09 -29.16 1.06
N SER A 83 -0.56 -29.02 -0.11
CA SER A 83 -0.31 -29.87 -1.29
C SER A 83 1.03 -29.59 -1.98
N LEU A 84 1.68 -28.46 -1.69
CA LEU A 84 3.03 -28.14 -2.14
C LEU A 84 4.13 -28.73 -1.23
N LEU A 85 3.76 -29.33 -0.11
CA LEU A 85 4.66 -29.96 0.86
C LEU A 85 4.50 -31.47 0.82
N ASP A 86 5.50 -32.20 1.31
CA ASP A 86 5.40 -33.66 1.50
C ASP A 86 4.25 -34.00 2.47
N ASP A 87 3.55 -35.11 2.22
CA ASP A 87 2.30 -35.54 2.90
C ASP A 87 2.32 -35.53 4.44
N ASN A 88 3.50 -35.52 5.06
CA ASN A 88 3.67 -35.57 6.52
C ASN A 88 4.18 -34.25 7.15
N VAL A 89 4.37 -33.19 6.36
CA VAL A 89 4.88 -31.91 6.87
C VAL A 89 3.78 -30.85 6.77
N PRO A 90 3.18 -30.42 7.90
CA PRO A 90 2.20 -29.35 7.86
C PRO A 90 2.87 -27.99 7.58
N PRO A 91 2.19 -27.07 6.88
CA PRO A 91 2.58 -25.68 6.80
C PRO A 91 2.83 -25.10 8.20
N SER A 92 3.95 -24.39 8.38
CA SER A 92 4.33 -23.79 9.65
C SER A 92 5.03 -22.45 9.43
N TRP A 93 5.11 -21.63 10.49
CA TRP A 93 5.62 -20.26 10.44
C TRP A 93 7.02 -20.11 9.82
N PHE A 94 7.96 -21.00 10.10
CA PHE A 94 9.33 -20.91 9.56
C PHE A 94 9.55 -21.71 8.28
N LYS A 95 8.57 -22.52 7.84
CA LYS A 95 8.71 -23.39 6.68
C LYS A 95 7.97 -22.86 5.46
N SER A 96 6.80 -22.30 5.66
CA SER A 96 5.94 -21.76 4.62
C SER A 96 6.50 -20.48 3.95
N PRO A 97 5.97 -20.06 2.79
CA PRO A 97 6.34 -18.80 2.15
C PRO A 97 6.15 -17.59 3.06
N TRP A 98 7.06 -16.62 2.97
CA TRP A 98 7.03 -15.43 3.84
C TRP A 98 5.75 -14.61 3.63
N LEU A 99 5.43 -14.27 2.37
CA LEU A 99 4.19 -13.59 2.01
C LEU A 99 2.96 -14.25 2.68
N TYR A 100 2.84 -15.58 2.58
CA TYR A 100 1.71 -16.30 3.18
C TYR A 100 1.64 -16.15 4.70
N VAL A 101 2.73 -16.43 5.42
CA VAL A 101 2.70 -16.41 6.89
C VAL A 101 2.52 -15.00 7.46
N GLU A 102 3.03 -13.99 6.76
CA GLU A 102 2.85 -12.60 7.16
C GLU A 102 1.39 -12.14 6.95
N CYS A 103 0.80 -12.45 5.79
CA CYS A 103 -0.62 -12.22 5.54
C CYS A 103 -1.51 -12.98 6.56
N TYR A 104 -1.20 -14.25 6.83
CA TYR A 104 -1.95 -15.08 7.78
C TYR A 104 -1.93 -14.52 9.20
N MET A 105 -0.80 -13.96 9.64
CA MET A 105 -0.70 -13.29 10.94
C MET A 105 -1.72 -12.15 11.07
N TYR A 106 -1.82 -11.25 10.09
CA TYR A 106 -2.80 -10.16 10.13
C TYR A 106 -4.24 -10.68 10.06
N ARG A 107 -4.50 -11.73 9.28
CA ARG A 107 -5.82 -12.37 9.25
C ARG A 107 -6.21 -13.02 10.58
N ARG A 108 -5.25 -13.61 11.30
CA ARG A 108 -5.45 -14.15 12.67
C ARG A 108 -5.65 -13.06 13.71
N ILE A 109 -5.07 -11.86 13.52
CA ILE A 109 -5.39 -10.69 14.35
C ILE A 109 -6.88 -10.33 14.17
N GLN A 110 -7.34 -10.22 12.92
CA GLN A 110 -8.75 -9.95 12.62
C GLN A 110 -9.70 -11.05 13.15
N GLU A 111 -9.32 -12.32 13.00
CA GLU A 111 -10.08 -13.46 13.55
C GLU A 111 -10.27 -13.32 15.07
N ALA A 112 -9.19 -12.99 15.80
CA ALA A 112 -9.24 -12.83 17.24
C ALA A 112 -10.23 -11.73 17.68
N GLN A 113 -10.42 -10.69 16.87
CA GLN A 113 -11.40 -9.65 17.12
C GLN A 113 -12.82 -10.09 16.79
N CYS A 114 -12.99 -10.74 15.62
CA CYS A 114 -14.29 -11.22 15.16
C CYS A 114 -14.92 -12.23 16.12
N LEU A 115 -14.12 -13.14 16.68
CA LEU A 115 -14.56 -14.13 17.66
C LEU A 115 -14.97 -13.54 19.02
N ASN A 116 -14.72 -12.26 19.27
CA ASN A 116 -14.95 -11.61 20.56
C ASN A 116 -15.75 -10.30 20.40
N PRO A 117 -17.05 -10.35 20.06
CA PRO A 117 -17.89 -9.15 20.08
C PRO A 117 -17.95 -8.55 21.50
N PRO A 118 -18.06 -7.21 21.66
CA PRO A 118 -18.36 -6.20 20.65
C PRO A 118 -17.11 -5.50 20.04
N VAL A 119 -15.93 -6.13 20.03
CA VAL A 119 -14.70 -5.55 19.45
C VAL A 119 -14.39 -6.00 18.02
N SER A 120 -15.37 -6.59 17.31
CA SER A 120 -15.19 -7.23 16.00
C SER A 120 -14.83 -6.28 14.85
N ASP A 121 -15.24 -5.01 14.93
CA ASP A 121 -14.97 -3.96 13.92
C ASP A 121 -13.94 -2.92 14.39
N PHE A 122 -13.27 -3.18 15.52
CA PHE A 122 -12.21 -2.31 16.04
C PHE A 122 -10.97 -2.41 15.15
N ASP A 123 -10.38 -1.28 14.79
CA ASP A 123 -9.12 -1.25 14.06
C ASP A 123 -7.98 -1.02 15.07
N VAL A 124 -7.20 -2.07 15.32
CA VAL A 124 -6.08 -2.02 16.27
C VAL A 124 -4.96 -1.07 15.85
N PHE A 125 -4.95 -0.62 14.59
CA PHE A 125 -3.91 0.23 14.03
C PHE A 125 -4.36 1.67 13.77
N GLU A 126 -5.65 1.98 13.96
CA GLU A 126 -6.23 3.30 13.69
C GLU A 126 -5.43 4.44 14.34
N GLU A 127 -5.02 4.29 15.60
CA GLU A 127 -4.28 5.35 16.27
C GLU A 127 -2.92 5.64 15.63
N GLY A 128 -2.18 4.60 15.21
CA GLY A 128 -0.91 4.79 14.52
C GLY A 128 -1.10 5.55 13.19
N LYS A 129 -2.16 5.20 12.46
CA LYS A 129 -2.51 5.84 11.18
C LYS A 129 -2.93 7.30 11.35
N THR A 130 -3.76 7.58 12.36
CA THR A 130 -4.20 8.95 12.66
C THR A 130 -3.06 9.81 13.20
N GLN A 131 -2.19 9.27 14.04
CA GLN A 131 -1.00 9.97 14.55
C GLN A 131 -0.06 10.36 13.39
N SER A 132 0.23 9.42 12.48
CA SER A 132 1.04 9.70 11.28
C SER A 132 0.46 10.83 10.41
N PHE A 133 -0.88 10.88 10.25
CA PHE A 133 -1.54 12.00 9.57
C PHE A 133 -1.26 13.34 10.26
N PHE A 134 -1.40 13.40 11.60
CA PHE A 134 -1.21 14.64 12.35
C PHE A 134 0.26 15.09 12.38
N GLU A 135 1.21 14.16 12.50
CA GLU A 135 2.65 14.46 12.46
C GLU A 135 3.08 15.03 11.10
N SER A 136 2.37 14.68 10.03
CA SER A 136 2.68 15.10 8.67
C SER A 136 1.93 16.35 8.20
N GLN A 137 1.19 17.06 9.08
CA GLN A 137 0.38 18.22 8.68
C GLN A 137 1.14 19.30 7.91
N GLN A 138 2.38 19.62 8.33
CA GLN A 138 3.16 20.66 7.66
C GLN A 138 3.55 20.25 6.23
N ALA A 139 3.88 18.98 6.01
CA ALA A 139 4.19 18.44 4.69
C ALA A 139 2.94 18.44 3.79
N SER A 140 1.80 18.02 4.36
CA SER A 140 0.49 18.04 3.69
C SER A 140 0.07 19.46 3.27
N LEU A 141 0.31 20.44 4.15
CA LEU A 141 0.06 21.85 3.88
C LEU A 141 0.85 22.35 2.68
N ILE A 142 2.17 22.10 2.67
CA ILE A 142 3.06 22.52 1.58
C ILE A 142 2.62 21.88 0.26
N LEU A 143 2.30 20.57 0.29
CA LEU A 143 1.89 19.84 -0.90
C LEU A 143 0.54 20.33 -1.46
N CYS A 144 -0.44 20.61 -0.59
CA CYS A 144 -1.72 21.19 -1.00
C CYS A 144 -1.56 22.62 -1.55
N THR A 145 -0.65 23.40 -0.97
CA THR A 145 -0.34 24.75 -1.45
C THR A 145 0.28 24.70 -2.85
N TYR A 146 1.22 23.77 -3.06
CA TYR A 146 1.83 23.53 -4.36
C TYR A 146 0.80 23.10 -5.41
N LEU A 147 -0.04 22.11 -5.08
CA LEU A 147 -1.12 21.65 -5.96
C LEU A 147 -2.06 22.79 -6.34
N GLN A 148 -2.41 23.66 -5.38
CA GLN A 148 -3.22 24.83 -5.67
C GLN A 148 -2.53 25.82 -6.64
N GLY A 149 -1.22 26.01 -6.50
CA GLY A 149 -0.44 26.81 -7.46
C GLY A 149 -0.56 26.23 -8.87
N LEU A 150 -0.37 24.92 -9.02
CA LEU A 150 -0.54 24.24 -10.30
C LEU A 150 -1.94 24.46 -10.88
N HIS A 151 -2.99 24.29 -10.08
CA HIS A 151 -4.37 24.51 -10.52
C HIS A 151 -4.61 25.88 -11.15
N LYS A 152 -3.92 26.93 -10.70
CA LYS A 152 -4.05 28.27 -11.28
C LYS A 152 -3.37 28.40 -12.63
N ASP A 153 -2.25 27.70 -12.81
CA ASP A 153 -1.36 27.88 -13.95
C ASP A 153 -1.52 26.76 -15.00
N LEU A 154 -2.31 25.70 -14.72
CA LEU A 154 -2.42 24.48 -15.54
C LEU A 154 -2.71 24.74 -17.02
N THR A 155 -3.49 25.77 -17.36
CA THR A 155 -3.82 26.12 -18.75
C THR A 155 -2.68 26.76 -19.52
N ASP A 156 -1.71 27.32 -18.80
CA ASP A 156 -0.59 28.09 -19.35
C ASP A 156 0.70 27.26 -19.41
N LEU A 157 0.70 26.05 -18.83
CA LEU A 157 1.84 25.14 -18.85
C LEU A 157 2.00 24.50 -20.24
N SER A 158 3.24 24.54 -20.75
CA SER A 158 3.64 23.68 -21.87
C SER A 158 3.58 22.21 -21.48
N GLU A 159 3.52 21.32 -22.47
CA GLU A 159 3.56 19.87 -22.26
C GLU A 159 4.79 19.43 -21.45
N GLU A 160 5.95 20.04 -21.71
CA GLU A 160 7.19 19.74 -21.00
C GLU A 160 7.14 20.17 -19.53
N GLN A 161 6.60 21.37 -19.23
CA GLN A 161 6.41 21.80 -17.85
C GLN A 161 5.40 20.89 -17.12
N LEU A 162 4.32 20.50 -17.80
CA LEU A 162 3.34 19.56 -17.24
C LEU A 162 3.98 18.20 -16.94
N ARG A 163 4.87 17.71 -17.81
CA ARG A 163 5.66 16.50 -17.60
C ARG A 163 6.57 16.61 -16.38
N GLU A 164 7.25 17.73 -16.20
CA GLU A 164 8.10 17.97 -15.02
C GLU A 164 7.29 17.94 -13.72
N HIS A 165 6.11 18.57 -13.70
CA HIS A 165 5.21 18.54 -12.55
C HIS A 165 4.67 17.14 -12.27
N PHE A 166 4.31 16.38 -13.32
CA PHE A 166 3.92 14.98 -13.19
C PHE A 166 5.04 14.16 -12.53
N ILE A 167 6.27 14.24 -13.03
CA ILE A 167 7.41 13.46 -12.49
C ILE A 167 7.67 13.85 -11.02
N LYS A 168 7.60 15.14 -10.68
CA LYS A 168 7.74 15.61 -9.28
C LYS A 168 6.69 14.97 -8.38
N LEU A 169 5.41 15.03 -8.74
CA LEU A 169 4.33 14.47 -7.94
C LEU A 169 4.37 12.94 -7.86
N LEU A 170 4.82 12.27 -8.94
CA LEU A 170 5.06 10.82 -8.94
C LEU A 170 6.15 10.43 -7.95
N GLN A 171 7.25 11.19 -7.89
CA GLN A 171 8.32 10.96 -6.90
C GLN A 171 7.89 11.32 -5.48
N VAL A 172 7.05 12.34 -5.28
CA VAL A 172 6.45 12.62 -3.95
C VAL A 172 5.60 11.43 -3.51
N SER A 173 4.77 10.86 -4.39
CA SER A 173 3.98 9.64 -4.11
C SER A 173 4.85 8.42 -3.81
N LEU A 174 5.98 8.26 -4.52
CA LEU A 174 6.97 7.21 -4.26
C LEU A 174 7.59 7.32 -2.85
N TRP A 175 7.99 8.53 -2.46
CA TRP A 175 8.71 8.78 -1.21
C TRP A 175 7.80 9.09 -0.01
N GLY A 176 6.48 9.14 -0.19
CA GLY A 176 5.52 9.45 0.87
C GLY A 176 5.70 8.61 2.14
N ASN A 177 6.03 7.33 1.97
CA ASN A 177 6.34 6.40 3.06
C ASN A 177 7.62 6.77 3.85
N ARG A 178 8.63 7.34 3.17
CA ARG A 178 9.90 7.73 3.79
C ARG A 178 9.82 9.09 4.49
N CYS A 179 9.04 10.02 3.95
CA CYS A 179 8.81 11.32 4.57
C CYS A 179 8.24 11.18 5.99
N ASP A 180 7.39 10.18 6.23
CA ASP A 180 6.86 9.83 7.55
C ASP A 180 7.92 9.22 8.50
N LEU A 181 8.81 8.36 7.98
CA LEU A 181 9.89 7.73 8.76
C LEU A 181 11.01 8.70 9.16
N SER A 182 11.33 9.70 8.33
CA SER A 182 12.28 10.76 8.71
C SER A 182 11.74 11.67 9.82
N ILE A 183 10.42 11.72 9.99
CA ILE A 183 9.74 12.48 11.05
C ILE A 183 9.66 11.65 12.35
N SER A 184 9.51 10.32 12.25
CA SER A 184 9.28 9.42 13.40
C SER A 184 10.52 8.72 13.98
N ALA A 185 11.70 8.79 13.35
CA ALA A 185 12.92 8.11 13.80
C ALA A 185 13.67 8.77 14.97
N GLY A 186 13.08 9.76 15.66
CA GLY A 186 13.62 10.31 16.91
C GLY A 186 14.96 11.05 16.79
N GLN A 187 15.47 11.28 15.58
CA GLN A 187 16.40 12.36 15.36
C GLN A 187 15.58 13.65 15.31
N GLU A 188 15.83 14.57 16.25
CA GLU A 188 15.40 15.96 16.13
C GLU A 188 15.96 16.54 14.82
N ASN A 189 15.24 16.38 13.73
CA ASN A 189 15.41 17.22 12.56
C ASN A 189 14.15 18.05 12.42
N SER A 190 14.25 19.24 13.02
CA SER A 190 13.58 20.43 12.55
C SER A 190 13.94 20.72 11.08
N GLN A 191 13.33 19.97 10.16
CA GLN A 191 13.20 20.36 8.75
C GLN A 191 11.72 20.18 8.41
N LYS A 192 10.81 21.16 8.53
CA LYS A 192 10.74 22.45 7.81
C LYS A 192 11.10 22.39 6.31
N SER A 193 11.41 21.24 5.72
CA SER A 193 11.70 21.11 4.29
C SER A 193 10.47 20.63 3.53
N SER A 194 10.18 21.28 2.41
CA SER A 194 9.14 20.88 1.47
C SER A 194 9.41 19.46 0.94
N PRO A 195 8.39 18.56 0.88
CA PRO A 195 8.51 17.25 0.22
C PRO A 195 8.97 17.33 -1.23
N ILE A 196 8.77 18.48 -1.88
CA ILE A 196 9.16 18.71 -3.28
C ILE A 196 10.62 19.12 -3.37
N ASP A 197 11.12 19.89 -2.40
CA ASP A 197 12.51 20.39 -2.42
C ASP A 197 13.51 19.27 -2.10
N SER A 198 13.09 18.24 -1.36
CA SER A 198 13.95 17.09 -1.03
C SER A 198 14.16 16.12 -2.20
N LEU A 199 13.33 16.18 -3.26
CA LEU A 199 13.35 15.21 -4.36
C LEU A 199 14.70 15.13 -5.07
N GLU A 200 15.38 16.26 -5.27
CA GLU A 200 16.67 16.29 -5.98
C GLU A 200 17.72 15.43 -5.26
N SER A 201 17.75 15.49 -3.92
CA SER A 201 18.63 14.66 -3.10
C SER A 201 18.25 13.18 -3.10
N LEU A 202 16.97 12.87 -3.37
CA LEU A 202 16.43 11.52 -3.35
C LEU A 202 16.55 10.80 -4.71
N LYS A 203 16.75 11.54 -5.80
CA LYS A 203 16.83 11.02 -7.16
C LYS A 203 17.91 9.95 -7.33
N ALA A 204 19.07 10.12 -6.69
CA ALA A 204 20.17 9.17 -6.73
C ALA A 204 19.83 7.79 -6.09
N PHE A 205 18.74 7.72 -5.31
CA PHE A 205 18.30 6.49 -4.67
C PHE A 205 17.18 5.77 -5.45
N ILE A 206 16.77 6.29 -6.61
CA ILE A 206 15.85 5.61 -7.52
C ILE A 206 16.68 4.71 -8.45
N LEU A 207 16.63 3.40 -8.22
CA LEU A 207 17.46 2.41 -8.91
C LEU A 207 16.99 2.10 -10.33
N VAL A 208 15.68 2.19 -10.54
CA VAL A 208 14.99 2.05 -11.83
C VAL A 208 14.01 3.19 -11.92
N ASP A 209 14.15 4.06 -12.92
CA ASP A 209 13.25 5.19 -13.16
C ASP A 209 12.65 5.11 -14.56
N GLU A 210 11.41 4.60 -14.62
CA GLU A 210 10.62 4.50 -15.84
C GLU A 210 9.45 5.51 -15.86
N SER A 211 9.56 6.59 -15.09
CA SER A 211 8.55 7.66 -15.02
C SER A 211 8.16 8.23 -16.39
N THR A 212 9.12 8.31 -17.32
CA THR A 212 8.86 8.78 -18.68
C THR A 212 7.94 7.83 -19.46
N LYS A 213 8.03 6.51 -19.25
CA LYS A 213 7.12 5.53 -19.89
C LYS A 213 5.68 5.70 -19.40
N ILE A 214 5.52 6.00 -18.11
CA ILE A 214 4.22 6.29 -17.50
C ILE A 214 3.62 7.57 -18.10
N TRP A 215 4.41 8.64 -18.17
CA TRP A 215 4.01 9.89 -18.83
C TRP A 215 3.54 9.67 -20.26
N THR A 216 4.35 8.99 -21.08
CA THR A 216 4.01 8.70 -22.48
C THR A 216 2.73 7.88 -22.59
N THR A 217 2.48 6.94 -21.68
CA THR A 217 1.24 6.15 -21.65
C THR A 217 0.02 7.04 -21.40
N LEU A 218 0.07 7.88 -20.36
CA LEU A 218 -1.02 8.80 -20.01
C LEU A 218 -1.27 9.83 -21.12
N LEU A 219 -0.21 10.41 -21.68
CA LEU A 219 -0.32 11.38 -22.76
C LEU A 219 -0.89 10.75 -24.03
N ASN A 220 -0.45 9.55 -24.40
CA ASN A 220 -1.01 8.83 -25.53
C ASN A 220 -2.50 8.55 -25.32
N ASN A 221 -2.92 8.14 -24.13
CA ASN A 221 -4.34 7.92 -23.83
C ASN A 221 -5.15 9.22 -23.93
N LYS A 222 -4.55 10.36 -23.57
CA LYS A 222 -5.15 11.69 -23.76
C LYS A 222 -5.27 12.10 -25.23
N LEU A 223 -4.25 11.81 -26.05
CA LEU A 223 -4.16 12.23 -27.45
C LEU A 223 -4.83 11.27 -28.44
N THR A 224 -4.99 9.99 -28.09
CA THR A 224 -5.70 9.04 -28.94
C THR A 224 -7.09 9.61 -29.23
N GLY A 225 -7.47 9.66 -30.52
CA GLY A 225 -8.77 10.14 -31.00
C GLY A 225 -9.94 9.23 -30.61
N ARG A 226 -9.95 8.78 -29.35
CA ARG A 226 -11.04 8.07 -28.72
C ARG A 226 -12.31 8.94 -28.87
N PRO A 227 -13.48 8.32 -29.06
CA PRO A 227 -14.75 9.03 -29.10
C PRO A 227 -14.83 10.05 -27.95
N ALA A 228 -15.35 11.25 -28.24
CA ALA A 228 -15.57 12.27 -27.22
C ALA A 228 -16.37 11.67 -26.05
N GLY A 229 -15.85 11.78 -24.83
CA GLY A 229 -16.43 11.16 -23.64
C GLY A 229 -15.91 9.77 -23.28
N SER A 230 -14.93 9.23 -24.02
CA SER A 230 -14.26 7.98 -23.61
C SER A 230 -13.48 8.19 -22.33
N SER A 231 -13.65 7.27 -21.39
CA SER A 231 -12.94 7.34 -20.12
C SER A 231 -11.45 7.08 -20.28
N ARG A 232 -10.67 7.74 -19.43
CA ARG A 232 -9.24 7.58 -19.20
C ARG A 232 -9.06 7.25 -17.73
N ARG A 233 -9.04 5.96 -17.44
CA ARG A 233 -9.11 5.42 -16.08
C ARG A 233 -7.72 5.15 -15.52
N VAL A 234 -7.42 5.71 -14.36
CA VAL A 234 -6.20 5.37 -13.60
C VAL A 234 -6.59 4.72 -12.28
N ASP A 235 -6.06 3.53 -12.04
CA ASP A 235 -6.27 2.79 -10.79
C ASP A 235 -5.06 3.01 -9.87
N LEU A 236 -5.30 3.29 -8.60
CA LEU A 236 -4.27 3.35 -7.56
C LEU A 236 -4.53 2.23 -6.55
N VAL A 237 -3.67 1.21 -6.55
CA VAL A 237 -3.65 0.16 -5.53
C VAL A 237 -2.82 0.65 -4.36
N LEU A 238 -3.52 1.08 -3.31
CA LEU A 238 -2.97 1.84 -2.18
C LEU A 238 -2.10 0.98 -1.27
N ASP A 239 -1.15 1.63 -0.60
CA ASP A 239 -0.35 1.09 0.50
C ASP A 239 -0.80 1.75 1.81
N ASN A 240 -0.01 2.67 2.37
CA ASN A 240 -0.25 3.22 3.71
C ASN A 240 -1.22 4.40 3.74
N ALA A 241 -1.92 4.53 4.87
CA ALA A 241 -2.65 5.73 5.25
C ALA A 241 -1.68 6.85 5.68
N GLY A 242 -2.19 7.91 6.29
CA GLY A 242 -1.36 9.03 6.74
C GLY A 242 -0.83 9.85 5.56
N PHE A 243 0.44 10.23 5.61
CA PHE A 243 1.02 11.11 4.58
C PHE A 243 1.10 10.46 3.20
N GLU A 244 1.40 9.16 3.12
CA GLU A 244 1.48 8.46 1.82
C GLU A 244 0.15 8.56 1.06
N LEU A 245 -0.97 8.29 1.73
CA LEU A 245 -2.29 8.48 1.13
C LEU A 245 -2.50 9.92 0.64
N ILE A 246 -2.09 10.94 1.40
CA ILE A 246 -2.22 12.35 0.95
C ILE A 246 -1.42 12.59 -0.34
N THR A 247 -0.21 12.03 -0.45
CA THR A 247 0.58 12.14 -1.67
C THR A 247 -0.09 11.48 -2.88
N ASP A 248 -0.78 10.35 -2.66
CA ASP A 248 -1.53 9.64 -3.70
C ASP A 248 -2.79 10.42 -4.13
N LEU A 249 -3.51 11.02 -3.18
CA LEU A 249 -4.66 11.89 -3.47
C LEU A 249 -4.24 13.15 -4.24
N VAL A 250 -3.08 13.74 -3.91
CA VAL A 250 -2.53 14.89 -4.64
C VAL A 250 -2.14 14.50 -6.07
N LEU A 251 -1.51 13.34 -6.26
CA LEU A 251 -1.19 12.82 -7.59
C LEU A 251 -2.48 12.60 -8.40
N ALA A 252 -3.48 11.95 -7.82
CA ALA A 252 -4.78 11.72 -8.44
C ALA A 252 -5.48 13.03 -8.85
N ASP A 253 -5.41 14.06 -8.01
CA ASP A 253 -6.01 15.37 -8.28
C ASP A 253 -5.32 16.03 -9.47
N PHE A 254 -3.99 16.03 -9.47
CA PHE A 254 -3.21 16.53 -10.60
C PHE A 254 -3.53 15.79 -11.90
N LEU A 255 -3.67 14.46 -11.88
CA LEU A 255 -4.02 13.66 -13.07
C LEU A 255 -5.38 14.07 -13.66
N VAL A 256 -6.37 14.30 -12.80
CA VAL A 256 -7.70 14.77 -13.21
C VAL A 256 -7.62 16.21 -13.73
N ALA A 257 -7.01 17.12 -12.95
CA ALA A 257 -6.95 18.54 -13.27
C ALA A 257 -6.19 18.84 -14.57
N SER A 258 -5.14 18.08 -14.86
CA SER A 258 -4.37 18.15 -16.11
C SER A 258 -5.04 17.45 -17.30
N GLY A 259 -6.15 16.75 -17.07
CA GLY A 259 -6.88 15.96 -18.06
C GLY A 259 -6.13 14.72 -18.55
N LEU A 260 -5.10 14.27 -17.81
CA LEU A 260 -4.40 13.00 -18.08
C LEU A 260 -5.27 11.80 -17.71
N ALA A 261 -6.14 11.95 -16.71
CA ALA A 261 -7.19 11.02 -16.35
C ALA A 261 -8.56 11.71 -16.37
N THR A 262 -9.62 10.95 -16.61
CA THR A 262 -11.01 11.40 -16.40
C THR A 262 -11.65 10.75 -15.20
N GLU A 263 -11.16 9.56 -14.79
CA GLU A 263 -11.60 8.87 -13.59
C GLU A 263 -10.41 8.24 -12.86
N ILE A 264 -10.49 8.22 -11.53
CA ILE A 264 -9.51 7.62 -10.63
C ILE A 264 -10.20 6.57 -9.77
N HIS A 265 -9.65 5.36 -9.75
CA HIS A 265 -10.17 4.24 -8.96
C HIS A 265 -9.15 3.86 -7.89
N PHE A 266 -9.48 4.14 -6.63
CA PHE A 266 -8.64 3.77 -5.50
C PHE A 266 -9.01 2.38 -5.01
N HIS A 267 -8.01 1.51 -4.84
CA HIS A 267 -8.16 0.18 -4.26
C HIS A 267 -7.46 0.12 -2.92
N GLY A 268 -8.23 -0.02 -1.84
CA GLY A 268 -7.68 -0.20 -0.50
C GLY A 268 -7.96 -1.58 0.08
N LYS A 269 -7.58 -1.76 1.35
CA LYS A 269 -7.66 -3.05 2.04
C LYS A 269 -9.04 -3.26 2.64
N TYR A 270 -9.49 -4.52 2.62
CA TYR A 270 -10.82 -4.94 3.11
C TYR A 270 -10.92 -4.95 4.66
N MET A 271 -9.79 -5.11 5.33
CA MET A 271 -9.66 -5.13 6.79
C MET A 271 -8.37 -4.43 7.22
N PRO A 272 -8.19 -4.11 8.53
CA PRO A 272 -6.92 -3.62 9.05
C PRO A 272 -5.78 -4.55 8.64
N TRP A 273 -4.78 -4.00 7.95
CA TRP A 273 -3.79 -4.79 7.22
C TRP A 273 -2.42 -4.13 7.34
N PHE A 274 -1.38 -4.94 7.55
CA PHE A 274 0.03 -4.50 7.53
C PHE A 274 0.33 -3.24 8.35
N VAL A 275 -0.37 -3.08 9.48
CA VAL A 275 -0.33 -1.91 10.38
C VAL A 275 -0.90 -0.65 9.74
N SER A 276 -0.24 -0.12 8.73
CA SER A 276 -0.54 1.23 8.22
C SER A 276 -1.37 1.23 6.95
N ASP A 277 -1.72 0.08 6.37
CA ASP A 277 -2.42 0.07 5.09
C ASP A 277 -3.79 0.75 5.16
N THR A 278 -4.11 1.45 4.07
CA THR A 278 -5.36 2.20 3.93
C THR A 278 -6.55 1.26 3.76
N THR A 279 -7.48 1.32 4.72
CA THR A 279 -8.84 0.79 4.58
C THR A 279 -9.81 1.89 4.14
N LYS A 280 -11.06 1.51 3.84
CA LYS A 280 -12.10 2.46 3.49
C LYS A 280 -12.33 3.51 4.58
N LYS A 281 -12.29 3.08 5.85
CA LYS A 281 -12.45 3.97 7.01
C LYS A 281 -11.34 5.02 7.04
N ASP A 282 -10.10 4.64 6.78
CA ASP A 282 -8.94 5.55 6.76
C ASP A 282 -9.02 6.56 5.61
N PHE A 283 -9.43 6.09 4.43
CA PHE A 283 -9.61 6.93 3.25
C PHE A 283 -10.65 8.02 3.50
N GLU A 284 -11.84 7.62 3.96
CA GLU A 284 -12.92 8.56 4.28
C GLU A 284 -12.56 9.49 5.45
N TRP A 285 -11.86 8.97 6.46
CA TRP A 285 -11.39 9.77 7.59
C TRP A 285 -10.41 10.84 7.13
N THR A 286 -9.42 10.49 6.31
CA THR A 286 -8.43 11.41 5.74
C THR A 286 -9.14 12.53 4.97
N LEU A 287 -10.12 12.22 4.12
CA LEU A 287 -10.88 13.23 3.39
C LEU A 287 -11.66 14.18 4.31
N ARG A 288 -12.28 13.66 5.39
CA ARG A 288 -12.96 14.49 6.39
C ARG A 288 -11.99 15.40 7.12
N GLN A 289 -10.79 14.92 7.48
CA GLN A 289 -9.78 15.76 8.13
C GLN A 289 -9.27 16.86 7.20
N MET A 290 -9.03 16.53 5.93
CA MET A 290 -8.61 17.51 4.92
C MET A 290 -9.67 18.59 4.72
N LEU A 291 -10.94 18.18 4.56
CA LEU A 291 -12.07 19.11 4.42
C LEU A 291 -12.22 20.03 5.65
N SER A 292 -12.00 19.49 6.85
CA SER A 292 -12.15 20.22 8.12
C SER A 292 -10.88 20.98 8.55
N ALA A 293 -9.83 20.95 7.74
CA ALA A 293 -8.56 21.58 8.08
C ALA A 293 -8.70 23.11 8.17
N SER A 294 -8.11 23.71 9.20
CA SER A 294 -8.10 25.18 9.35
C SER A 294 -7.26 25.89 8.29
N HIS A 295 -6.31 25.17 7.67
CA HIS A 295 -5.51 25.72 6.58
C HIS A 295 -6.29 25.75 5.26
N LEU A 296 -6.31 26.92 4.60
CA LEU A 296 -7.11 27.18 3.40
C LEU A 296 -6.88 26.14 2.29
N TRP A 297 -5.62 25.87 1.92
CA TRP A 297 -5.36 24.97 0.78
C TRP A 297 -5.62 23.51 1.09
N MET A 298 -5.56 23.10 2.36
CA MET A 298 -5.92 21.73 2.75
C MET A 298 -7.43 21.54 2.67
N SER A 299 -8.22 22.49 3.19
CA SER A 299 -9.69 22.45 3.08
C SER A 299 -10.20 22.58 1.66
N VAL A 300 -9.55 23.40 0.82
CA VAL A 300 -9.84 23.46 -0.62
C VAL A 300 -9.59 22.12 -1.31
N CYS A 301 -8.45 21.45 -1.02
CA CYS A 301 -8.20 20.11 -1.55
C CYS A 301 -9.24 19.11 -1.05
N GLY A 302 -9.53 19.08 0.27
CA GLY A 302 -10.54 18.20 0.84
C GLY A 302 -11.95 18.39 0.25
N ALA A 303 -12.35 19.64 0.00
CA ALA A 303 -13.61 19.97 -0.67
C ALA A 303 -13.64 19.47 -2.12
N ARG A 304 -12.55 19.66 -2.86
CA ARG A 304 -12.42 19.21 -4.25
C ARG A 304 -12.47 17.69 -4.34
N TRP A 305 -11.72 16.99 -3.49
CA TRP A 305 -11.67 15.52 -3.45
C TRP A 305 -13.01 14.91 -3.09
N GLN A 306 -13.74 15.52 -2.14
CA GLN A 306 -15.11 15.11 -1.86
C GLN A 306 -16.06 15.39 -3.04
N GLY A 307 -15.84 16.48 -3.79
CA GLY A 307 -16.52 16.76 -5.05
C GLY A 307 -16.28 15.66 -6.09
N TYR A 308 -15.03 15.26 -6.32
CA TYR A 308 -14.68 14.18 -7.24
C TYR A 308 -15.36 12.85 -6.89
N LEU A 309 -15.46 12.50 -5.60
CA LEU A 309 -16.21 11.31 -5.19
C LEU A 309 -17.72 11.42 -5.48
N LYS A 310 -18.31 12.59 -5.22
CA LYS A 310 -19.74 12.84 -5.46
C LYS A 310 -20.10 12.80 -6.94
N GLU A 311 -19.18 13.29 -7.79
CA GLU A 311 -19.34 13.33 -9.24
C GLU A 311 -18.98 12.00 -9.93
N GLY A 312 -18.42 11.03 -9.20
CA GLY A 312 -17.96 9.76 -9.74
C GLY A 312 -16.65 9.85 -10.52
N ILE A 313 -15.96 11.00 -10.49
CA ILE A 313 -14.61 11.17 -11.02
C ILE A 313 -13.62 10.36 -10.20
N TRP A 314 -13.80 10.30 -8.88
CA TRP A 314 -13.08 9.39 -8.01
C TRP A 314 -14.02 8.30 -7.51
N SER A 315 -13.50 7.08 -7.39
CA SER A 315 -14.19 5.99 -6.70
C SER A 315 -13.23 5.26 -5.76
N TYR A 316 -13.74 4.79 -4.62
CA TYR A 316 -13.00 3.91 -3.73
C TYR A 316 -13.62 2.51 -3.80
N GLN A 317 -12.78 1.52 -3.98
CA GLN A 317 -13.14 0.10 -3.99
C GLN A 317 -12.29 -0.64 -2.96
N ASP A 318 -12.89 -1.62 -2.31
CA ASP A 318 -12.18 -2.67 -1.59
C ASP A 318 -12.61 -4.02 -2.17
N HIS A 319 -11.73 -5.01 -2.03
CA HIS A 319 -11.97 -6.37 -2.46
C HIS A 319 -11.22 -7.32 -1.54
N PRO A 320 -11.82 -8.46 -1.10
CA PRO A 320 -11.15 -9.40 -0.21
C PRO A 320 -9.78 -9.86 -0.72
N PHE A 321 -9.62 -9.99 -2.04
CA PHE A 321 -8.37 -10.41 -2.69
C PHE A 321 -7.15 -9.56 -2.29
N TRP A 322 -7.31 -8.25 -2.07
CA TRP A 322 -6.20 -7.39 -1.65
C TRP A 322 -5.61 -7.82 -0.30
N THR A 323 -6.42 -8.44 0.56
CA THR A 323 -6.05 -8.96 1.88
C THR A 323 -5.98 -10.49 1.93
N LEU A 324 -6.03 -11.19 0.80
CA LEU A 324 -5.72 -12.63 0.71
C LEU A 324 -4.19 -12.86 0.61
N PRO A 325 -3.70 -14.08 0.86
CA PRO A 325 -2.26 -14.37 0.76
C PRO A 325 -1.77 -14.62 -0.67
N HIS A 326 -2.68 -14.66 -1.65
CA HIS A 326 -2.39 -14.97 -3.06
C HIS A 326 -1.38 -14.02 -3.69
N GLU A 327 -0.59 -14.57 -4.62
CA GLU A 327 0.22 -13.79 -5.55
C GLU A 327 -0.73 -13.13 -6.58
N PHE A 328 -0.36 -11.99 -7.15
CA PHE A 328 -1.25 -11.32 -8.11
C PHE A 328 -1.45 -12.11 -9.41
N CYS A 329 -0.50 -12.97 -9.79
CA CYS A 329 -0.68 -13.90 -10.92
C CYS A 329 -1.85 -14.87 -10.72
N ASP A 330 -2.31 -15.10 -9.48
CA ASP A 330 -3.44 -15.98 -9.20
C ASP A 330 -4.79 -15.26 -9.36
N MET A 331 -4.80 -13.92 -9.48
CA MET A 331 -6.02 -13.11 -9.47
C MET A 331 -7.01 -13.48 -10.58
N ALA A 332 -6.53 -13.81 -11.77
CA ALA A 332 -7.40 -14.20 -12.89
C ALA A 332 -8.21 -15.48 -12.61
N ALA A 333 -7.69 -16.38 -11.75
CA ALA A 333 -8.36 -17.62 -11.37
C ALA A 333 -9.16 -17.47 -10.07
N ASP A 334 -8.61 -16.75 -9.09
CA ASP A 334 -9.14 -16.69 -7.73
C ASP A 334 -10.06 -15.47 -7.45
N ALA A 335 -9.98 -14.44 -8.29
CA ALA A 335 -10.83 -13.25 -8.23
C ALA A 335 -11.07 -12.70 -9.66
N PRO A 336 -11.67 -13.50 -10.57
CA PRO A 336 -11.82 -13.16 -11.98
C PRO A 336 -12.58 -11.83 -12.19
N GLU A 337 -13.52 -11.50 -11.31
CA GLU A 337 -14.25 -10.24 -11.30
C GLU A 337 -13.34 -9.03 -11.04
N LEU A 338 -12.40 -9.13 -10.10
CA LEU A 338 -11.42 -8.08 -9.84
C LEU A 338 -10.43 -7.96 -10.99
N TYR A 339 -9.97 -9.09 -11.54
CA TYR A 339 -9.07 -9.06 -12.71
C TYR A 339 -9.74 -8.38 -13.90
N ALA A 340 -11.00 -8.73 -14.20
CA ALA A 340 -11.79 -8.10 -15.26
C ALA A 340 -12.03 -6.61 -15.02
N GLU A 341 -12.19 -6.19 -13.76
CA GLU A 341 -12.32 -4.78 -13.40
C GLU A 341 -11.01 -4.00 -13.64
N LEU A 342 -9.86 -4.58 -13.28
CA LEU A 342 -8.54 -4.00 -13.54
C LEU A 342 -8.21 -3.93 -15.04
N GLN A 343 -8.74 -4.83 -15.86
CA GLN A 343 -8.58 -4.80 -17.32
C GLN A 343 -9.20 -3.56 -17.99
N ARG A 344 -10.06 -2.82 -17.26
CA ARG A 344 -10.69 -1.59 -17.75
C ARG A 344 -9.81 -0.36 -17.54
N ALA A 345 -8.73 -0.49 -16.77
CA ALA A 345 -7.81 0.60 -16.49
C ALA A 345 -6.96 0.94 -17.72
N ASP A 346 -6.63 2.22 -17.87
CA ASP A 346 -5.65 2.69 -18.84
C ASP A 346 -4.23 2.74 -18.25
N LEU A 347 -4.14 2.77 -16.92
CA LEU A 347 -2.92 2.63 -16.13
C LEU A 347 -3.28 2.15 -14.71
N ILE A 348 -2.53 1.20 -14.16
CA ILE A 348 -2.62 0.79 -12.76
C ILE A 348 -1.32 1.15 -12.03
N VAL A 349 -1.43 1.91 -10.94
CA VAL A 349 -0.31 2.29 -10.08
C VAL A 349 -0.36 1.48 -8.80
N PHE A 350 0.63 0.61 -8.59
CA PHE A 350 0.81 -0.17 -7.37
C PHE A 350 1.75 0.53 -6.41
N LYS A 351 1.25 0.92 -5.23
CA LYS A 351 2.04 1.59 -4.20
C LYS A 351 2.73 0.59 -3.26
N GLY A 352 3.96 0.87 -2.88
CA GLY A 352 4.60 0.23 -1.73
C GLY A 352 5.17 -1.17 -1.97
N ASP A 353 5.78 -1.69 -0.91
CA ASP A 353 6.59 -2.92 -0.95
C ASP A 353 5.74 -4.20 -1.00
N LEU A 354 4.64 -4.26 -0.26
CA LEU A 354 3.77 -5.44 -0.26
C LEU A 354 3.14 -5.69 -1.62
N ASN A 355 2.66 -4.63 -2.30
CA ASN A 355 2.12 -4.77 -3.65
C ASN A 355 3.20 -5.26 -4.63
N TYR A 356 4.45 -4.81 -4.52
CA TYR A 356 5.54 -5.31 -5.37
C TYR A 356 5.88 -6.78 -5.07
N ARG A 357 5.89 -7.18 -3.79
CA ARG A 357 6.07 -8.58 -3.40
C ARG A 357 4.95 -9.44 -3.99
N LYS A 358 3.69 -8.99 -3.94
CA LYS A 358 2.58 -9.72 -4.56
C LYS A 358 2.63 -9.76 -6.10
N LEU A 359 3.09 -8.68 -6.75
CA LEU A 359 3.34 -8.63 -8.19
C LEU A 359 4.40 -9.64 -8.62
N THR A 360 5.47 -9.80 -7.82
CA THR A 360 6.62 -10.66 -8.14
C THR A 360 6.58 -12.03 -7.45
N GLY A 361 5.50 -12.33 -6.73
CA GLY A 361 5.31 -13.57 -5.98
C GLY A 361 6.20 -13.77 -4.75
N ASP A 362 6.89 -12.72 -4.28
CA ASP A 362 7.83 -12.75 -3.14
C ASP A 362 8.93 -13.83 -3.31
N ARG A 363 9.35 -14.05 -4.58
CA ARG A 363 10.29 -15.11 -4.97
C ARG A 363 11.73 -14.61 -5.03
N LYS A 364 12.66 -15.56 -4.97
CA LYS A 364 14.10 -15.32 -5.14
C LYS A 364 14.46 -15.28 -6.62
N TRP A 365 14.12 -14.17 -7.26
CA TRP A 365 14.53 -13.89 -8.63
C TRP A 365 15.99 -13.45 -8.69
N ASP A 366 16.67 -13.74 -9.79
CA ASP A 366 17.91 -13.04 -10.12
C ASP A 366 17.59 -11.57 -10.44
N TYR A 367 18.52 -10.66 -10.11
CA TYR A 367 18.25 -9.22 -10.13
C TYR A 367 17.93 -8.64 -11.51
N ASP A 368 18.46 -9.26 -12.56
CA ASP A 368 18.34 -8.85 -13.96
C ASP A 368 17.16 -9.50 -14.69
N VAL A 369 16.40 -10.39 -14.02
CA VAL A 369 15.15 -10.94 -14.56
C VAL A 369 14.22 -9.79 -14.98
N PRO A 370 13.66 -9.77 -16.20
CA PRO A 370 12.75 -8.71 -16.62
C PRO A 370 11.52 -8.61 -15.72
N PHE A 371 11.06 -7.39 -15.44
CA PHE A 371 9.88 -7.17 -14.60
C PHE A 371 8.64 -7.89 -15.13
N GLU A 372 8.43 -7.85 -16.45
CA GLU A 372 7.35 -8.57 -17.14
C GLU A 372 7.37 -10.09 -16.85
N THR A 373 8.56 -10.70 -16.84
CA THR A 373 8.71 -12.13 -16.50
C THR A 373 8.34 -12.40 -15.05
N ALA A 374 8.75 -11.52 -14.13
CA ALA A 374 8.45 -11.63 -12.71
C ALA A 374 6.96 -11.44 -12.39
N LEU A 375 6.18 -10.78 -13.26
CA LEU A 375 4.72 -10.64 -13.14
C LEU A 375 3.98 -11.97 -13.37
N ARG A 376 4.65 -12.98 -13.96
CA ARG A 376 4.12 -14.34 -14.14
C ARG A 376 2.73 -14.37 -14.81
N GLY A 377 2.53 -13.52 -15.83
CA GLY A 377 1.28 -13.44 -16.59
C GLY A 377 0.24 -12.47 -16.02
N PHE A 378 0.52 -11.78 -14.91
CA PHE A 378 -0.33 -10.71 -14.40
C PHE A 378 -0.20 -9.44 -15.26
N HIS A 379 -1.04 -9.33 -16.29
CA HIS A 379 -1.08 -8.19 -17.22
C HIS A 379 -2.53 -7.73 -17.48
N PRO A 380 -3.28 -7.28 -16.46
CA PRO A 380 -4.64 -6.79 -16.68
C PRO A 380 -4.67 -5.53 -17.55
N ALA A 381 -3.73 -4.61 -17.34
CA ALA A 381 -3.58 -3.34 -18.06
C ALA A 381 -2.11 -2.87 -17.98
N PRO A 382 -1.71 -1.78 -18.67
CA PRO A 382 -0.45 -1.12 -18.37
C PRO A 382 -0.37 -0.81 -16.87
N LEU A 383 0.74 -1.16 -16.24
CA LEU A 383 0.92 -1.00 -14.80
C LEU A 383 2.30 -0.44 -14.46
N CYS A 384 2.39 0.21 -13.32
CA CYS A 384 3.67 0.54 -12.70
C CYS A 384 3.66 0.25 -11.20
N SER A 385 4.85 0.05 -10.64
CA SER A 385 5.06 -0.01 -9.21
C SER A 385 5.89 1.19 -8.75
N LEU A 386 5.37 1.89 -7.74
CA LEU A 386 6.06 2.93 -7.00
C LEU A 386 6.43 2.35 -5.63
N ARG A 387 7.67 1.91 -5.50
CA ARG A 387 8.11 1.14 -4.33
C ARG A 387 9.38 1.73 -3.71
N THR A 388 9.36 1.90 -2.39
CA THR A 388 10.57 1.93 -1.56
C THR A 388 10.92 0.50 -1.13
N LEU A 389 12.19 0.10 -1.23
CA LEU A 389 12.60 -1.29 -1.05
C LEU A 389 12.64 -1.65 0.44
N LYS A 390 11.80 -2.61 0.86
CA LYS A 390 11.71 -3.10 2.25
C LYS A 390 11.72 -4.63 2.36
N ALA A 391 12.07 -5.34 1.29
CA ALA A 391 12.08 -6.79 1.21
C ALA A 391 13.12 -7.33 0.23
N ASP A 392 13.57 -8.57 0.48
CA ASP A 392 14.60 -9.32 -0.27
C ASP A 392 14.12 -9.80 -1.66
N VAL A 393 13.49 -8.91 -2.44
CA VAL A 393 13.08 -9.15 -3.82
C VAL A 393 13.29 -7.88 -4.62
N GLN A 394 13.98 -7.97 -5.76
CA GLN A 394 14.12 -6.88 -6.73
C GLN A 394 14.46 -7.49 -8.09
N VAL A 395 13.79 -7.04 -9.14
CA VAL A 395 14.00 -7.52 -10.52
C VAL A 395 14.18 -6.35 -11.50
N GLY A 396 14.58 -6.63 -12.73
CA GLY A 396 14.73 -5.64 -13.80
C GLY A 396 15.83 -4.61 -13.53
N LEU A 397 16.84 -4.98 -12.76
CA LEU A 397 18.08 -4.19 -12.64
C LEU A 397 18.98 -4.41 -13.86
N GLN A 398 19.93 -3.51 -14.07
CA GLN A 398 21.00 -3.74 -15.03
C GLN A 398 21.92 -4.86 -14.53
N ALA A 399 22.51 -5.62 -15.46
CA ALA A 399 23.46 -6.68 -15.13
C ALA A 399 24.59 -6.14 -14.23
N GLY A 400 24.82 -6.79 -13.08
CA GLY A 400 25.84 -6.39 -12.09
C GLY A 400 25.40 -5.30 -11.12
N GLN A 401 24.28 -4.61 -11.34
CA GLN A 401 23.83 -3.51 -10.46
C GLN A 401 23.45 -4.03 -9.07
N GLY A 402 22.71 -5.13 -8.98
CA GLY A 402 22.28 -5.70 -7.70
C GLY A 402 23.44 -6.28 -6.88
N GLU A 403 24.42 -6.89 -7.55
CA GLU A 403 25.65 -7.41 -6.94
C GLU A 403 26.51 -6.27 -6.38
N ASN A 404 26.68 -5.20 -7.15
CA ASN A 404 27.43 -4.01 -6.72
C ASN A 404 26.77 -3.34 -5.51
N LEU A 405 25.43 -3.21 -5.51
CA LEU A 405 24.68 -2.68 -4.36
C LEU A 405 24.83 -3.58 -3.14
N THR A 406 24.73 -4.91 -3.32
CA THR A 406 24.89 -5.88 -2.23
C THR A 406 26.29 -5.82 -1.62
N ALA A 407 27.33 -5.60 -2.42
CA ALA A 407 28.70 -5.45 -1.94
C ALA A 407 28.92 -4.12 -1.19
N ALA A 408 28.26 -3.04 -1.62
CA ALA A 408 28.42 -1.71 -1.03
C ALA A 408 27.55 -1.48 0.22
N ASP A 409 26.33 -2.02 0.23
CA ASP A 409 25.30 -1.79 1.24
C ASP A 409 24.46 -3.07 1.40
N PRO A 410 24.84 -4.02 2.27
CA PRO A 410 24.17 -5.32 2.38
C PRO A 410 22.66 -5.27 2.69
N ASP A 411 22.18 -4.16 3.24
CA ASP A 411 20.77 -3.94 3.62
C ASP A 411 20.02 -3.07 2.60
N TRP A 412 20.57 -2.86 1.39
CA TRP A 412 19.99 -1.96 0.38
C TRP A 412 18.54 -2.31 0.00
N MET A 413 18.16 -3.59 0.01
CA MET A 413 16.80 -4.05 -0.30
C MET A 413 15.80 -3.92 0.86
N THR A 414 16.26 -3.78 2.10
CA THR A 414 15.40 -3.85 3.29
C THR A 414 15.39 -2.57 4.12
N SER A 415 16.30 -1.63 3.82
CA SER A 415 16.48 -0.38 4.56
C SER A 415 15.42 0.70 4.28
N GLY A 416 14.65 0.60 3.19
CA GLY A 416 13.77 1.68 2.72
C GLY A 416 14.52 2.88 2.13
N LYS A 417 15.85 2.78 1.96
CA LYS A 417 16.71 3.84 1.45
C LYS A 417 16.59 4.01 -0.07
N TYR A 418 16.41 2.91 -0.79
CA TYR A 418 16.31 2.88 -2.25
C TYR A 418 14.87 2.72 -2.70
N ALA A 419 14.60 3.11 -3.94
CA ALA A 419 13.29 3.04 -4.54
C ALA A 419 13.34 2.67 -6.02
N ILE A 420 12.19 2.33 -6.58
CA ILE A 420 11.99 2.10 -8.01
C ILE A 420 10.67 2.73 -8.49
N ILE A 421 10.69 3.16 -9.74
CA ILE A 421 9.53 3.45 -10.57
C ILE A 421 9.63 2.48 -11.75
N GLN A 422 8.95 1.35 -11.67
CA GLN A 422 9.09 0.26 -12.64
C GLN A 422 7.77 0.05 -13.37
N PHE A 423 7.79 0.05 -14.69
CA PHE A 423 6.63 0.05 -15.57
C PHE A 423 6.61 -1.22 -16.44
N CYS A 424 5.42 -1.80 -16.59
CA CYS A 424 5.14 -2.85 -17.55
C CYS A 424 3.90 -2.46 -18.35
N GLY A 425 4.01 -2.40 -19.66
CA GLY A 425 2.91 -2.09 -20.56
C GLY A 425 3.15 -2.76 -21.91
N PRO A 426 2.16 -2.74 -22.82
CA PRO A 426 2.28 -3.41 -24.10
C PRO A 426 3.54 -2.93 -24.82
N HIS A 427 4.37 -3.88 -25.24
CA HIS A 427 5.35 -3.67 -26.30
C HIS A 427 4.56 -3.28 -27.56
N ARG A 428 4.52 -1.98 -27.86
CA ARG A 428 4.11 -1.57 -29.20
C ARG A 428 5.30 -1.90 -30.11
N GLU A 429 5.17 -2.98 -30.88
CA GLU A 429 6.00 -3.23 -32.06
C GLU A 429 5.93 -2.05 -33.04
#